data_AF-A0A373WEW7-F1
#
_entry.id   AF-A0A373WEW7-F1
#
_cell.length_a   1.000
_cell.length_b   1.000
_cell.length_c   1.000
_cell.angle_alpha   90.00
_cell.angle_beta   90.00
_cell.angle_gamma   90.00
#
_symmetry.space_group_name_H-M   'P 1'
#
loop_
_entity.id
_entity.type
_entity.pdbx_description
1 polymer ?
#
loop_
_entity_poly.entity_id
_entity_poly.type
_entity_poly.pdbx_seq_one_letter_code
_entity_poly.pdbx_strand_id
1 'polypeptide(L)'
;MPTVLRTLINNIDAVDDGIMVEMQGLADKVYSEFKAIQGIIKNLLIQGTTDVVDTTDFLDNRWNELYDSGLMKLLKEYKDELSDKKDEESVAFKNKVVEILKNSVNLLPSEAELLTQLKKGGKNRGIDVYTMRLDKLRTEFTREFINIDEEIFDAQVAAFKRRIVDIFTEDNGGKLGHLLPVSDFDTTDEWLTAFAERYLAKSRYDQFKVAFVMLSEFSLTVRGFLMHRIRDRIDKLNPTCYDDQRLSDEDEAKKIRLSLSRKLKDVKEELLQKFQDELFREPNRVFYAIISEFYDRLNFSYQANMKDAEKTWEKFYSEHLIEIWSSEFQDDMKLSELYRDWSELSDSLSKITKQDFTSNI
;
A
#
# COMPACT_ATOMS: atom_id res chain seq x y z
N MET A 1 18.61 -31.50 48.22
CA MET A 1 19.02 -31.64 46.82
C MET A 1 20.31 -30.84 46.64
N PRO A 2 21.40 -31.41 46.13
CA PRO A 2 22.68 -30.69 45.98
C PRO A 2 22.51 -29.46 45.08
N THR A 3 23.11 -28.33 45.46
CA THR A 3 22.98 -27.03 44.79
C THR A 3 23.25 -27.10 43.29
N VAL A 4 24.19 -27.94 42.87
CA VAL A 4 24.57 -28.20 41.48
C VAL A 4 23.43 -28.80 40.65
N LEU A 5 22.67 -29.76 41.20
CA LEU A 5 21.52 -30.37 40.52
C LEU A 5 20.39 -29.36 40.32
N ARG A 6 20.21 -28.43 41.26
CA ARG A 6 19.20 -27.37 41.16
C ARG A 6 19.58 -26.32 40.11
N THR A 7 20.87 -25.99 40.01
CA THR A 7 21.41 -25.10 38.97
C THR A 7 21.33 -25.74 37.58
N LEU A 8 21.57 -27.05 37.45
CA LEU A 8 21.38 -27.76 36.17
C LEU A 8 19.90 -27.77 35.77
N ILE A 9 19.00 -28.15 36.67
CA ILE A 9 17.55 -28.19 36.39
C ILE A 9 17.00 -26.81 35.97
N ASN A 10 17.42 -25.73 36.64
CA ASN A 10 16.97 -24.38 36.32
C ASN A 10 17.56 -23.81 35.02
N ASN A 11 18.61 -24.43 34.47
CA ASN A 11 19.24 -24.01 33.22
C ASN A 11 18.94 -24.98 32.06
N ILE A 12 18.23 -26.09 32.29
CA ILE A 12 17.82 -27.02 31.22
C ILE A 12 16.95 -26.29 30.22
N ASP A 13 15.94 -25.54 30.67
CA ASP A 13 15.06 -24.79 29.76
C ASP A 13 15.84 -23.76 28.93
N ALA A 14 16.81 -23.06 29.53
CA ALA A 14 17.65 -22.09 28.83
C ALA A 14 18.66 -22.74 27.86
N VAL A 15 19.13 -23.95 28.17
CA VAL A 15 19.98 -24.74 27.27
C VAL A 15 19.15 -25.31 26.12
N ASP A 16 17.94 -25.80 26.39
CA ASP A 16 17.00 -26.30 25.38
C ASP A 16 16.56 -25.17 24.45
N ASP A 17 16.24 -23.98 24.98
CA ASP A 17 15.94 -22.78 24.19
C ASP A 17 17.15 -22.36 23.34
N GLY A 18 18.37 -22.39 23.90
CA GLY A 18 19.60 -22.10 23.18
C GLY A 18 19.88 -23.08 22.05
N ILE A 19 19.69 -24.38 22.30
CA ILE A 19 19.82 -25.44 21.29
C ILE A 19 18.74 -25.29 20.22
N MET A 20 17.50 -24.96 20.58
CA MET A 20 16.43 -24.68 19.62
C MET A 20 16.76 -23.51 18.70
N VAL A 21 17.28 -22.41 19.24
CA VAL A 21 17.68 -21.24 18.44
C VAL A 21 18.85 -21.56 17.51
N GLU A 22 19.86 -22.29 17.99
CA GLU A 22 20.98 -22.74 17.15
C GLU A 22 20.52 -23.72 16.06
N MET A 23 19.62 -24.65 16.39
CA MET A 23 19.03 -25.58 15.43
C MET A 23 18.18 -24.88 14.39
N GLN A 24 17.42 -23.85 14.77
CA GLN A 24 16.65 -23.05 13.84
C GLN A 24 17.55 -22.22 12.93
N GLY A 25 18.65 -21.67 13.46
CA GLY A 25 19.67 -21.00 12.64
C GLY A 25 20.37 -21.94 11.66
N LEU A 26 20.63 -23.19 12.06
CA LEU A 26 21.16 -24.23 11.17
C LEU A 26 20.14 -24.65 10.11
N ALA A 27 18.87 -24.82 10.48
CA ALA A 27 17.79 -25.12 9.54
C ALA A 27 17.63 -24.02 8.49
N ASP A 28 17.69 -22.76 8.91
CA ASP A 28 17.65 -21.59 8.01
C ASP A 28 18.82 -21.59 7.04
N LYS A 29 20.03 -21.90 7.55
CA LYS A 29 21.22 -21.98 6.73
C LYS A 29 21.14 -23.13 5.72
N VAL A 30 20.75 -24.32 6.16
CA VAL A 30 20.58 -25.49 5.28
C VAL A 30 19.50 -25.25 4.24
N TYR A 31 18.38 -24.64 4.61
CA TYR A 31 17.31 -24.25 3.66
C TYR A 31 17.82 -23.24 2.62
N SER A 32 18.62 -22.26 3.05
CA SER A 32 19.21 -21.27 2.14
C SER A 32 20.24 -21.89 1.18
N GLU A 33 21.09 -22.79 1.66
CA GLU A 33 22.07 -23.53 0.83
C GLU A 33 21.37 -24.48 -0.14
N PHE A 34 20.31 -25.15 0.33
CA PHE A 34 19.45 -25.99 -0.51
C PHE A 34 18.81 -25.18 -1.65
N LYS A 35 18.23 -24.02 -1.35
CA LYS A 35 17.69 -23.10 -2.37
C LYS A 35 18.77 -22.61 -3.35
N ALA A 36 19.98 -22.33 -2.86
CA ALA A 36 21.10 -21.93 -3.71
C ALA A 36 21.51 -23.06 -4.67
N ILE A 37 21.61 -24.30 -4.18
CA ILE A 37 21.91 -25.48 -5.01
C ILE A 37 20.80 -25.73 -6.03
N GLN A 38 19.53 -25.59 -5.63
CA GLN A 38 18.39 -25.68 -6.55
C GLN A 38 18.52 -24.64 -7.68
N GLY A 39 18.93 -23.42 -7.35
CA GLY A 39 19.20 -22.37 -8.34
C GLY A 39 20.39 -22.67 -9.26
N ILE A 40 21.48 -23.24 -8.74
CA ILE A 40 22.66 -23.63 -9.54
C ILE A 40 22.33 -24.76 -10.52
N ILE A 41 21.63 -25.79 -10.05
CA ILE A 41 21.21 -26.93 -10.89
C ILE A 41 20.23 -26.47 -11.96
N LYS A 42 19.28 -25.59 -11.60
CA LYS A 42 18.38 -24.93 -12.54
C LYS A 42 19.19 -24.20 -13.62
N ASN A 43 20.13 -23.34 -13.26
CA ASN A 43 20.97 -22.61 -14.21
C ASN A 43 21.81 -23.50 -15.14
N LEU A 44 22.34 -24.63 -14.64
CA LEU A 44 23.09 -25.59 -15.47
C LEU A 44 22.20 -26.30 -16.50
N LEU A 45 20.96 -26.62 -16.14
CA LEU A 45 19.96 -27.19 -17.04
C LEU A 45 19.47 -26.17 -18.07
N ILE A 46 19.32 -24.91 -17.67
CA ILE A 46 19.02 -23.80 -18.58
C ILE A 46 20.14 -23.64 -19.62
N GLN A 47 21.41 -23.67 -19.19
CA GLN A 47 22.56 -23.63 -20.11
C GLN A 47 22.61 -24.84 -21.05
N GLY A 48 22.26 -26.03 -20.57
CA GLY A 48 22.17 -27.24 -21.41
C GLY A 48 20.96 -27.25 -22.37
N THR A 49 19.91 -26.49 -22.09
CA THR A 49 18.72 -26.37 -22.95
C THR A 49 18.79 -25.25 -23.96
N THR A 50 19.51 -24.16 -23.68
CA THR A 50 19.79 -23.10 -24.67
C THR A 50 20.60 -23.59 -25.88
N ASP A 51 21.34 -24.69 -25.75
CA ASP A 51 22.05 -25.33 -26.87
C ASP A 51 21.16 -26.24 -27.73
N VAL A 52 19.91 -26.49 -27.30
CA VAL A 52 19.01 -27.51 -27.90
C VAL A 52 17.63 -26.94 -28.26
N VAL A 53 17.18 -25.88 -27.60
CA VAL A 53 15.90 -25.20 -27.80
C VAL A 53 16.17 -23.76 -28.21
N ASP A 54 15.53 -23.31 -29.29
CA ASP A 54 15.53 -21.89 -29.66
C ASP A 54 14.62 -21.11 -28.70
N THR A 55 15.18 -20.71 -27.56
CA THR A 55 14.49 -19.91 -26.55
C THR A 55 14.03 -18.55 -27.10
N THR A 56 14.65 -18.09 -28.19
CA THR A 56 14.26 -16.87 -28.90
C THR A 56 12.95 -17.12 -29.63
N ASP A 57 12.88 -18.17 -30.44
CA ASP A 57 11.65 -18.55 -31.16
C ASP A 57 10.51 -18.89 -30.18
N PHE A 58 10.81 -19.53 -29.04
CA PHE A 58 9.80 -19.79 -28.01
C PHE A 58 9.15 -18.51 -27.46
N LEU A 59 9.97 -17.50 -27.15
CA LEU A 59 9.50 -16.21 -26.63
C LEU A 59 8.82 -15.40 -27.73
N ASP A 60 9.41 -15.32 -28.92
CA ASP A 60 8.90 -14.54 -30.06
C ASP A 60 7.47 -14.96 -30.43
N ASN A 61 7.19 -16.27 -30.42
CA ASN A 61 5.87 -16.81 -30.73
C ASN A 61 4.80 -16.47 -29.67
N ARG A 62 5.20 -16.05 -28.46
CA ARG A 62 4.31 -15.73 -27.34
C ARG A 62 4.35 -14.26 -26.95
N TRP A 63 5.32 -13.51 -27.44
CA TRP A 63 5.59 -12.12 -27.04
C TRP A 63 4.38 -11.21 -27.26
N ASN A 64 3.78 -11.25 -28.46
CA ASN A 64 2.64 -10.41 -28.79
C ASN A 64 1.40 -10.71 -27.92
N GLU A 65 1.19 -11.96 -27.54
CA GLU A 65 0.07 -12.34 -26.69
C GLU A 65 0.31 -11.87 -25.24
N LEU A 66 1.50 -12.11 -24.71
CA LEU A 66 1.90 -11.71 -23.37
C LEU A 66 1.95 -10.17 -23.21
N TYR A 67 2.70 -9.50 -24.07
CA TYR A 67 3.04 -8.09 -23.92
C TYR A 67 1.92 -7.18 -24.43
N ASP A 68 1.59 -7.27 -25.72
CA ASP A 68 0.62 -6.36 -26.36
C ASP A 68 -0.83 -6.70 -25.99
N SER A 69 -1.17 -7.99 -25.94
CA SER A 69 -2.57 -8.43 -25.72
C SER A 69 -2.90 -8.73 -24.25
N GLY A 70 -1.89 -8.99 -23.43
CA GLY A 70 -2.02 -9.24 -21.99
C GLY A 70 -1.60 -8.02 -21.19
N LEU A 71 -0.36 -8.02 -20.70
CA LEU A 71 0.17 -7.07 -19.72
C LEU A 71 -0.12 -5.60 -20.07
N MET A 72 0.32 -5.14 -21.24
CA MET A 72 0.22 -3.72 -21.59
C MET A 72 -1.20 -3.29 -21.94
N LYS A 73 -2.00 -4.18 -22.53
CA LYS A 73 -3.41 -3.93 -22.78
C LYS A 73 -4.19 -3.82 -21.48
N LEU A 74 -4.04 -4.77 -20.55
CA LEU A 74 -4.74 -4.75 -19.28
C LEU A 74 -4.36 -3.53 -18.42
N LEU A 75 -3.07 -3.15 -18.39
CA LEU A 75 -2.64 -1.92 -17.73
C LEU A 75 -3.25 -0.68 -18.38
N LYS A 76 -3.31 -0.63 -19.72
CA LYS A 76 -3.94 0.47 -20.46
C LYS A 76 -5.44 0.54 -20.20
N GLU A 77 -6.14 -0.59 -20.23
CA GLU A 77 -7.58 -0.67 -19.95
C GLU A 77 -7.88 -0.18 -18.53
N TYR A 78 -7.06 -0.55 -17.54
CA TYR A 78 -7.22 -0.06 -16.18
C TYR A 78 -6.95 1.44 -16.05
N LYS A 79 -5.94 1.95 -16.74
CA LYS A 79 -5.66 3.38 -16.85
C LYS A 79 -6.82 4.14 -17.51
N ASP A 80 -7.39 3.59 -18.58
CA ASP A 80 -8.50 4.20 -19.32
C ASP A 80 -9.78 4.18 -18.47
N GLU A 81 -10.06 3.10 -17.74
CA GLU A 81 -11.15 3.03 -16.76
C GLU A 81 -11.04 4.15 -15.70
N LEU A 82 -9.84 4.36 -15.14
CA LEU A 82 -9.60 5.42 -14.18
C LEU A 82 -9.65 6.80 -14.82
N SER A 83 -9.27 6.93 -16.10
CA SER A 83 -9.40 8.17 -16.88
C SER A 83 -10.86 8.59 -17.03
N ASP A 84 -11.74 7.63 -17.32
CA ASP A 84 -13.17 7.89 -17.50
C ASP A 84 -13.83 8.35 -16.19
N LYS A 85 -13.36 7.81 -15.05
CA LYS A 85 -13.89 8.12 -13.71
C LYS A 85 -13.20 9.29 -13.00
N LYS A 86 -12.11 9.84 -13.55
CA LYS A 86 -11.25 10.81 -12.83
C LYS A 86 -11.98 12.08 -12.41
N ASP A 87 -12.97 12.52 -13.18
CA ASP A 87 -13.74 13.74 -12.91
C ASP A 87 -15.09 13.46 -12.23
N GLU A 88 -15.37 12.18 -11.92
CA GLU A 88 -16.49 11.77 -11.09
C GLU A 88 -16.18 11.99 -9.60
N GLU A 89 -17.22 12.21 -8.81
CA GLU A 89 -17.07 12.34 -7.36
C GLU A 89 -16.83 10.98 -6.71
N SER A 90 -15.85 10.89 -5.82
CA SER A 90 -15.67 9.72 -4.96
C SER A 90 -16.83 9.64 -3.96
N VAL A 91 -17.79 8.74 -4.23
CA VAL A 91 -19.04 8.62 -3.47
C VAL A 91 -18.79 8.31 -1.99
N ALA A 92 -17.90 7.36 -1.70
CA ALA A 92 -17.56 6.96 -0.34
C ALA A 92 -16.95 8.13 0.44
N PHE A 93 -15.98 8.82 -0.17
CA PHE A 93 -15.35 10.00 0.41
C PHE A 93 -16.34 11.14 0.63
N LYS A 94 -17.18 11.45 -0.38
CA LYS A 94 -18.22 12.47 -0.30
C LYS A 94 -19.19 12.21 0.86
N ASN A 95 -19.70 10.98 0.96
CA ASN A 95 -20.65 10.61 2.00
C ASN A 95 -20.03 10.81 3.39
N LYS A 96 -18.77 10.38 3.58
CA LYS A 96 -18.07 10.54 4.85
C LYS A 96 -17.82 12.01 5.20
N VAL A 97 -17.41 12.84 4.25
CA VAL A 97 -17.23 14.29 4.48
C VAL A 97 -18.57 14.96 4.84
N VAL A 98 -19.65 14.66 4.11
CA VAL A 98 -20.98 15.21 4.41
C VAL A 98 -21.44 14.78 5.80
N GLU A 99 -21.19 13.54 6.19
CA GLU A 99 -21.45 13.04 7.53
C GLU A 99 -20.67 13.79 8.61
N ILE A 100 -19.34 13.96 8.44
CA ILE A 100 -18.49 14.73 9.36
C ILE A 100 -19.01 16.15 9.52
N LEU A 101 -19.32 16.84 8.41
CA LEU A 101 -19.87 18.19 8.44
C LEU A 101 -21.23 18.23 9.15
N LYS A 102 -22.11 17.25 8.94
CA LYS A 102 -23.39 17.15 9.63
C LYS A 102 -23.20 16.97 11.14
N ASN A 103 -22.35 16.02 11.54
CA ASN A 103 -22.14 15.62 12.94
C ASN A 103 -21.28 16.61 13.74
N SER A 104 -20.53 17.50 13.09
CA SER A 104 -19.70 18.50 13.75
C SER A 104 -20.43 19.42 14.75
N VAL A 105 -21.76 19.56 14.64
CA VAL A 105 -22.57 20.31 15.61
C VAL A 105 -22.51 19.69 17.01
N ASN A 106 -22.30 18.37 17.08
CA ASN A 106 -22.17 17.63 18.33
C ASN A 106 -20.86 17.92 19.06
N LEU A 107 -19.87 18.54 18.38
CA LEU A 107 -18.61 18.96 18.97
C LEU A 107 -18.73 20.30 19.73
N LEU A 108 -19.85 21.01 19.55
CA LEU A 108 -20.08 22.27 20.27
C LEU A 108 -20.40 21.98 21.74
N PRO A 109 -19.80 22.73 22.68
CA PRO A 109 -20.13 22.58 24.10
C PRO A 109 -21.59 22.97 24.36
N SER A 110 -22.21 22.35 25.34
CA SER A 110 -23.52 22.77 25.85
C SER A 110 -23.41 24.07 26.66
N GLU A 111 -24.49 24.83 26.77
CA GLU A 111 -24.53 26.03 27.62
C GLU A 111 -24.25 25.70 29.09
N ALA A 112 -24.71 24.54 29.57
CA ALA A 112 -24.46 24.07 30.93
C ALA A 112 -22.97 23.80 31.21
N GLU A 113 -22.25 23.21 30.25
CA GLU A 113 -20.80 22.99 30.37
C GLU A 113 -20.02 24.31 30.35
N LEU A 114 -20.42 25.25 29.50
CA LEU A 114 -19.82 26.59 29.45
C LEU A 114 -20.04 27.34 30.76
N LEU A 115 -21.27 27.33 31.28
CA LEU A 115 -21.61 27.96 32.56
C LEU A 115 -20.82 27.35 33.72
N THR A 116 -20.73 26.02 33.77
CA THR A 116 -19.94 25.30 34.78
C THR A 116 -18.48 25.73 34.72
N GLN A 117 -17.97 26.02 33.53
CA GLN A 117 -16.58 26.43 33.35
C GLN A 117 -16.34 27.90 33.68
N LEU A 118 -17.25 28.80 33.33
CA LEU A 118 -17.18 30.22 33.67
C LEU A 118 -17.27 30.45 35.18
N LYS A 119 -18.07 29.65 35.88
CA LYS A 119 -18.17 29.65 37.35
C LYS A 119 -16.90 29.17 38.06
N LYS A 120 -15.96 28.52 37.36
CA LYS A 120 -14.65 28.17 37.93
C LYS A 120 -13.80 29.44 37.99
N GLY A 121 -13.41 29.89 39.17
CA GLY A 121 -12.51 31.04 39.32
C GLY A 121 -11.16 30.88 38.60
N GLY A 122 -10.34 31.94 38.58
CA GLY A 122 -9.00 31.93 37.97
C GLY A 122 -8.98 32.43 36.52
N LYS A 123 -8.34 31.67 35.61
CA LYS A 123 -8.16 32.02 34.18
C LYS A 123 -9.37 31.66 33.28
N ASN A 124 -10.59 31.61 33.81
CA ASN A 124 -11.78 31.28 33.03
C ASN A 124 -12.60 32.53 32.70
N ARG A 125 -11.95 33.59 32.20
CA ARG A 125 -12.71 34.71 31.62
C ARG A 125 -13.39 34.24 30.33
N GLY A 126 -14.43 34.93 29.90
CA GLY A 126 -15.19 34.50 28.71
C GLY A 126 -14.33 34.32 27.46
N ILE A 127 -13.32 35.17 27.22
CA ILE A 127 -12.35 35.02 26.12
C ILE A 127 -11.47 33.77 26.27
N ASP A 128 -11.02 33.46 27.49
CA ASP A 128 -10.18 32.29 27.76
C ASP A 128 -10.97 31.00 27.54
N VAL A 129 -12.21 30.96 28.05
CA VAL A 129 -13.13 29.83 27.85
C VAL A 129 -13.48 29.68 26.36
N TYR A 130 -13.75 30.77 25.65
CA TYR A 130 -13.99 30.75 24.21
C TYR A 130 -12.80 30.15 23.46
N THR A 131 -11.59 30.64 23.73
CA THR A 131 -10.35 30.22 23.05
C THR A 131 -10.06 28.75 23.32
N MET A 132 -10.16 28.32 24.57
CA MET A 132 -9.97 26.91 24.93
C MET A 132 -10.99 25.99 24.24
N ARG A 133 -12.27 26.40 24.19
CA ARG A 133 -13.32 25.61 23.51
C ARG A 133 -13.14 25.59 22.01
N LEU A 134 -12.65 26.69 21.44
CA LEU A 134 -12.28 26.79 20.05
C LEU A 134 -11.17 25.80 19.70
N ASP A 135 -10.07 25.79 20.46
CA ASP A 135 -8.94 24.88 20.22
C ASP A 135 -9.33 23.41 20.34
N LYS A 136 -10.20 23.09 21.31
CA LYS A 136 -10.80 21.77 21.43
C LYS A 136 -11.62 21.41 20.18
N LEU A 137 -12.53 22.30 19.76
CA LEU A 137 -13.34 22.11 18.55
C LEU A 137 -12.47 21.90 17.31
N ARG A 138 -11.39 22.67 17.13
CA ARG A 138 -10.47 22.50 16.00
C ARG A 138 -9.83 21.12 16.00
N THR A 139 -9.35 20.69 17.16
CA THR A 139 -8.63 19.43 17.32
C THR A 139 -9.55 18.25 17.04
N GLU A 140 -10.76 18.25 17.60
CA GLU A 140 -11.74 17.20 17.39
C GLU A 140 -12.25 17.20 15.95
N PHE A 141 -12.59 18.35 15.39
CA PHE A 141 -13.06 18.45 14.01
C PHE A 141 -11.99 17.99 13.00
N THR A 142 -10.72 18.39 13.19
CA THR A 142 -9.61 17.88 12.37
C THR A 142 -9.43 16.38 12.50
N ARG A 143 -9.59 15.82 13.71
CA ARG A 143 -9.49 14.37 13.93
C ARG A 143 -10.53 13.60 13.12
N GLU A 144 -11.78 14.07 13.08
CA GLU A 144 -12.84 13.44 12.29
C GLU A 144 -12.46 13.31 10.81
N PHE A 145 -11.78 14.32 10.25
CA PHE A 145 -11.27 14.23 8.87
C PHE A 145 -10.10 13.26 8.74
N ILE A 146 -9.18 13.20 9.71
CA ILE A 146 -8.04 12.26 9.65
C ILE A 146 -8.53 10.81 9.64
N ASN A 147 -9.64 10.48 10.32
CA ASN A 147 -10.21 9.13 10.33
C ASN A 147 -10.66 8.64 8.93
N ILE A 148 -10.80 9.53 7.94
CA ILE A 148 -11.07 9.14 6.55
C ILE A 148 -9.96 8.27 5.97
N ASP A 149 -8.72 8.44 6.44
CA ASP A 149 -7.57 7.62 6.00
C ASP A 149 -7.86 6.13 6.22
N GLU A 150 -8.11 5.74 7.47
CA GLU A 150 -8.42 4.36 7.85
C GLU A 150 -9.78 3.87 7.33
N GLU A 151 -10.80 4.73 7.34
CA GLU A 151 -12.17 4.33 6.99
C GLU A 151 -12.42 4.20 5.48
N ILE A 152 -11.68 4.94 4.64
CA ILE A 152 -11.95 5.06 3.20
C ILE A 152 -10.69 4.86 2.37
N PHE A 153 -9.62 5.64 2.62
CA PHE A 153 -8.49 5.68 1.68
C PHE A 153 -7.63 4.43 1.72
N ASP A 154 -7.37 3.85 2.89
CA ASP A 154 -6.56 2.64 3.00
C ASP A 154 -7.17 1.49 2.18
N ALA A 155 -8.48 1.29 2.28
CA ALA A 155 -9.19 0.28 1.49
C ALA A 155 -9.17 0.58 -0.02
N GLN A 156 -9.34 1.85 -0.41
CA GLN A 156 -9.29 2.24 -1.84
C GLN A 156 -7.90 2.09 -2.44
N VAL A 157 -6.86 2.46 -1.70
CA VAL A 157 -5.45 2.33 -2.10
C VAL A 157 -5.07 0.85 -2.21
N ALA A 158 -5.47 0.02 -1.24
CA ALA A 158 -5.23 -1.42 -1.28
C ALA A 158 -5.89 -2.07 -2.51
N ALA A 159 -7.16 -1.75 -2.79
CA ALA A 159 -7.86 -2.27 -3.97
C ALA A 159 -7.21 -1.80 -5.28
N PHE A 160 -6.77 -0.54 -5.34
CA PHE A 160 -6.05 0.02 -6.48
C PHE A 160 -4.74 -0.72 -6.77
N LYS A 161 -3.88 -0.89 -5.75
CA LYS A 161 -2.61 -1.60 -5.90
C LYS A 161 -2.83 -3.08 -6.22
N ARG A 162 -3.81 -3.72 -5.56
CA ARG A 162 -4.15 -5.13 -5.77
C ARG A 162 -4.48 -5.39 -7.24
N ARG A 163 -5.29 -4.52 -7.85
CA ARG A 163 -5.64 -4.64 -9.28
C ARG A 163 -4.41 -4.59 -10.19
N ILE A 164 -3.41 -3.79 -9.87
CA ILE A 164 -2.16 -3.71 -10.63
C ILE A 164 -1.35 -5.01 -10.45
N VAL A 165 -1.23 -5.51 -9.22
CA VAL A 165 -0.53 -6.78 -8.97
C VAL A 165 -1.23 -7.95 -9.65
N ASP A 166 -2.56 -7.98 -9.66
CA ASP A 166 -3.33 -8.99 -10.39
C ASP A 166 -2.97 -8.98 -11.88
N ILE A 167 -2.91 -7.80 -12.51
CA ILE A 167 -2.51 -7.66 -13.92
C ILE A 167 -1.10 -8.22 -14.16
N PHE A 168 -0.16 -8.02 -13.23
CA PHE A 168 1.18 -8.59 -13.36
C PHE A 168 1.25 -10.08 -13.11
N THR A 169 0.40 -10.62 -12.23
CA THR A 169 0.59 -11.96 -11.68
C THR A 169 -0.29 -13.02 -12.32
N GLU A 170 -1.48 -12.65 -12.78
CA GLU A 170 -2.43 -13.54 -13.45
C GLU A 170 -1.92 -14.04 -14.82
N ASP A 171 -2.41 -15.22 -15.23
CA ASP A 171 -2.02 -15.89 -16.47
C ASP A 171 -2.44 -15.16 -17.75
N ASN A 172 -3.53 -14.39 -17.68
CA ASN A 172 -4.01 -13.54 -18.78
C ASN A 172 -3.27 -12.20 -18.88
N GLY A 173 -2.38 -11.91 -17.93
CA GLY A 173 -1.60 -10.69 -17.85
C GLY A 173 -0.11 -10.97 -17.92
N GLY A 174 0.63 -10.58 -16.89
CA GLY A 174 2.09 -10.66 -16.88
C GLY A 174 2.68 -12.02 -16.50
N LYS A 175 1.89 -12.98 -16.00
CA LYS A 175 2.36 -14.31 -15.55
C LYS A 175 3.47 -14.27 -14.47
N LEU A 176 3.68 -13.13 -13.80
CA LEU A 176 4.76 -12.97 -12.81
C LEU A 176 4.45 -13.69 -11.48
N GLY A 177 3.24 -14.23 -11.31
CA GLY A 177 2.89 -15.08 -10.18
C GLY A 177 3.68 -16.39 -10.14
N HIS A 178 4.16 -16.87 -11.29
CA HIS A 178 5.04 -18.04 -11.39
C HIS A 178 6.45 -17.77 -10.87
N LEU A 179 6.89 -16.51 -10.88
CA LEU A 179 8.16 -16.08 -10.26
C LEU A 179 7.99 -15.83 -8.76
N LEU A 180 6.93 -15.10 -8.42
CA LEU A 180 6.69 -14.61 -7.08
C LEU A 180 5.21 -14.79 -6.74
N PRO A 181 4.83 -15.93 -6.14
CA PRO A 181 3.45 -16.20 -5.79
C PRO A 181 2.90 -15.14 -4.82
N VAL A 182 1.71 -14.61 -5.11
CA VAL A 182 1.07 -13.59 -4.25
C VAL A 182 0.66 -14.18 -2.90
N SER A 183 0.45 -15.50 -2.82
CA SER A 183 0.14 -16.23 -1.58
C SER A 183 1.19 -16.11 -0.49
N ASP A 184 2.42 -15.73 -0.86
CA ASP A 184 3.56 -15.68 0.05
C ASP A 184 3.66 -14.34 0.80
N PHE A 185 2.71 -13.41 0.56
CA PHE A 185 2.73 -12.04 1.08
C PHE A 185 1.39 -11.68 1.70
N ASP A 186 1.43 -10.96 2.82
CA ASP A 186 0.22 -10.51 3.51
C ASP A 186 -0.38 -9.27 2.84
N THR A 187 0.48 -8.44 2.24
CA THR A 187 0.06 -7.20 1.58
C THR A 187 0.60 -7.05 0.16
N THR A 188 -0.11 -6.26 -0.64
CA THR A 188 0.32 -5.91 -2.00
C THR A 188 1.62 -5.08 -2.00
N ASP A 189 1.84 -4.28 -0.97
CA ASP A 189 3.04 -3.43 -0.83
C ASP A 189 4.30 -4.28 -0.64
N GLU A 190 4.19 -5.34 0.17
CA GLU A 190 5.25 -6.32 0.35
C GLU A 190 5.58 -7.05 -0.95
N TRP A 191 4.56 -7.47 -1.71
CA TRP A 191 4.79 -8.12 -3.02
C TRP A 191 5.49 -7.18 -4.00
N LEU A 192 5.04 -5.92 -4.12
CA LEU A 192 5.64 -4.92 -5.00
C LEU A 192 7.10 -4.64 -4.64
N THR A 193 7.38 -4.52 -3.34
CA THR A 193 8.74 -4.31 -2.81
C THR A 193 9.63 -5.51 -3.10
N ALA A 194 9.17 -6.71 -2.74
CA ALA A 194 9.93 -7.94 -2.94
C ALA A 194 10.19 -8.21 -4.42
N PHE A 195 9.23 -7.93 -5.30
CA PHE A 195 9.42 -8.05 -6.74
C PHE A 195 10.50 -7.09 -7.25
N ALA A 196 10.42 -5.80 -6.87
CA ALA A 196 11.37 -4.78 -7.25
C ALA A 196 12.81 -5.08 -6.76
N GLU A 197 12.95 -5.61 -5.55
CA GLU A 197 14.25 -5.95 -4.96
C GLU A 197 14.87 -7.22 -5.55
N ARG A 198 14.06 -8.26 -5.80
CA ARG A 198 14.59 -9.55 -6.27
C ARG A 198 14.83 -9.57 -7.77
N TYR A 199 13.91 -9.02 -8.55
CA TYR A 199 13.86 -9.21 -10.00
C TYR A 199 14.29 -7.96 -10.79
N LEU A 200 14.20 -6.77 -10.20
CA LEU A 200 14.56 -5.50 -10.85
C LEU A 200 15.85 -4.88 -10.30
N ALA A 201 16.72 -5.67 -9.65
CA ALA A 201 17.97 -5.19 -9.05
C ALA A 201 19.07 -4.81 -10.06
N LYS A 202 19.01 -5.33 -11.28
CA LYS A 202 20.01 -5.05 -12.32
C LYS A 202 19.79 -3.64 -12.87
N SER A 203 20.85 -2.88 -13.10
CA SER A 203 20.77 -1.46 -13.53
C SER A 203 19.93 -1.20 -14.78
N ARG A 204 19.86 -2.17 -15.70
CA ARG A 204 18.97 -2.10 -16.88
C ARG A 204 17.49 -2.02 -16.55
N TYR A 205 17.08 -2.40 -15.33
CA TYR A 205 15.71 -2.39 -14.85
C TYR A 205 15.44 -1.25 -13.85
N ASP A 206 16.39 -0.33 -13.64
CA ASP A 206 16.28 0.73 -12.63
C ASP A 206 14.99 1.56 -12.79
N GLN A 207 14.57 1.82 -14.03
CA GLN A 207 13.34 2.55 -14.28
C GLN A 207 12.08 1.78 -13.82
N PHE A 208 12.02 0.47 -14.09
CA PHE A 208 10.93 -0.37 -13.62
C PHE A 208 10.97 -0.48 -12.10
N LYS A 209 12.17 -0.63 -11.52
CA LYS A 209 12.35 -0.64 -10.07
C LYS A 209 11.78 0.62 -9.42
N VAL A 210 12.10 1.80 -9.97
CA VAL A 210 11.54 3.08 -9.50
C VAL A 210 10.01 3.10 -9.60
N ALA A 211 9.43 2.59 -10.69
CA ALA A 211 7.98 2.53 -10.84
C ALA A 211 7.30 1.64 -9.78
N PHE A 212 7.85 0.45 -9.54
CA PHE A 212 7.32 -0.48 -8.54
C PHE A 212 7.49 0.05 -7.11
N VAL A 213 8.64 0.64 -6.78
CA VAL A 213 8.87 1.28 -5.47
C VAL A 213 7.91 2.44 -5.26
N MET A 214 7.75 3.33 -6.25
CA MET A 214 6.79 4.43 -6.18
C MET A 214 5.36 3.93 -5.94
N LEU A 215 4.94 2.85 -6.61
CA LEU A 215 3.63 2.26 -6.38
C LEU A 215 3.50 1.64 -4.98
N SER A 216 4.55 0.98 -4.48
CA SER A 216 4.55 0.39 -3.14
C SER A 216 4.45 1.46 -2.05
N GLU A 217 5.14 2.60 -2.20
CA GLU A 217 5.15 3.70 -1.22
C GLU A 217 3.91 4.61 -1.34
N PHE A 218 3.16 4.50 -2.43
CA PHE A 218 1.99 5.34 -2.65
C PHE A 218 0.94 5.16 -1.54
N SER A 219 0.57 6.28 -0.93
CA SER A 219 -0.53 6.36 0.04
C SER A 219 -1.32 7.65 -0.21
N LEU A 220 -2.63 7.58 0.02
CA LEU A 220 -3.52 8.74 -0.05
C LEU A 220 -3.96 9.09 1.37
N THR A 221 -3.53 10.25 1.87
CA THR A 221 -3.83 10.67 3.25
C THR A 221 -4.42 12.07 3.30
N VAL A 222 -5.45 12.28 4.11
CA VAL A 222 -6.04 13.58 4.41
C VAL A 222 -4.97 14.59 4.81
N ARG A 223 -3.96 14.14 5.56
CA ARG A 223 -2.78 14.96 5.90
C ARG A 223 -2.03 15.46 4.68
N GLY A 224 -1.76 14.59 3.72
CA GLY A 224 -1.06 14.93 2.48
C GLY A 224 -1.85 15.90 1.60
N PHE A 225 -3.15 15.65 1.36
CA PHE A 225 -3.87 16.39 0.31
C PHE A 225 -4.95 17.39 0.78
N LEU A 226 -5.49 17.28 2.01
CA LEU A 226 -6.62 18.13 2.46
C LEU A 226 -6.35 18.99 3.68
N MET A 227 -5.43 18.60 4.56
CA MET A 227 -5.33 19.22 5.89
C MET A 227 -5.11 20.72 5.85
N HIS A 228 -4.30 21.22 4.90
CA HIS A 228 -4.11 22.66 4.72
C HIS A 228 -5.40 23.39 4.31
N ARG A 229 -6.23 22.78 3.46
CA ARG A 229 -7.52 23.34 3.00
C ARG A 229 -8.56 23.35 4.11
N ILE A 230 -8.62 22.27 4.88
CA ILE A 230 -9.51 22.15 6.04
C ILE A 230 -9.10 23.18 7.11
N ARG A 231 -7.80 23.29 7.41
CA ARG A 231 -7.30 24.19 8.44
C ARG A 231 -7.55 25.66 8.13
N ASP A 232 -7.32 26.08 6.88
CA ASP A 232 -7.56 27.45 6.41
C ASP A 232 -9.02 27.90 6.64
N ARG A 233 -9.99 26.98 6.63
CA ARG A 233 -11.40 27.29 6.93
C ARG A 233 -11.68 27.27 8.42
N ILE A 234 -11.17 26.28 9.15
CA ILE A 234 -11.34 26.18 10.61
C ILE A 234 -10.73 27.39 11.34
N ASP A 235 -9.64 27.96 10.84
CA ASP A 235 -9.01 29.12 11.46
C ASP A 235 -9.88 30.38 11.39
N LYS A 236 -10.89 30.44 10.50
CA LYS A 236 -11.92 31.49 10.49
C LYS A 236 -12.84 31.47 11.71
N LEU A 237 -12.83 30.40 12.50
CA LEU A 237 -13.55 30.36 13.77
C LEU A 237 -12.94 31.32 14.82
N ASN A 238 -11.70 31.82 14.60
CA ASN A 238 -11.05 32.80 15.48
C ASN A 238 -11.93 34.03 15.76
N PRO A 239 -11.93 34.55 16.99
CA PRO A 239 -12.64 35.79 17.30
C PRO A 239 -12.05 36.95 16.49
N THR A 240 -12.88 37.63 15.69
CA THR A 240 -12.49 38.83 14.93
C THR A 240 -12.52 40.07 15.82
N CYS A 241 -13.46 40.12 16.76
CA CYS A 241 -13.43 40.97 17.93
C CYS A 241 -14.06 40.21 19.10
N TYR A 242 -13.54 40.39 20.31
CA TYR A 242 -14.19 39.95 21.52
C TYR A 242 -14.50 41.17 22.36
N ASP A 243 -15.79 41.48 22.47
CA ASP A 243 -16.24 42.58 23.31
C ASP A 243 -16.26 42.13 24.77
N ASP A 244 -15.32 42.66 25.56
CA ASP A 244 -15.12 42.38 26.99
C ASP A 244 -16.12 43.16 27.87
N GLN A 245 -17.36 43.30 27.38
CA GLN A 245 -18.46 43.79 28.21
C GLN A 245 -18.67 42.82 29.37
N ARG A 246 -18.78 43.37 30.59
CA ARG A 246 -19.09 42.61 31.80
C ARG A 246 -20.52 42.07 31.73
N LEU A 247 -20.69 40.90 31.13
CA LEU A 247 -21.92 40.12 31.13
C LEU A 247 -21.98 39.21 32.36
N SER A 248 -23.18 38.74 32.69
CA SER A 248 -23.34 37.63 33.64
C SER A 248 -22.74 36.35 33.05
N ASP A 249 -22.30 35.40 33.88
CA ASP A 249 -21.76 34.11 33.40
C ASP A 249 -22.77 33.36 32.52
N GLU A 250 -24.07 33.52 32.78
CA GLU A 250 -25.16 32.90 32.03
C GLU A 250 -25.32 33.52 30.64
N ASP A 251 -25.25 34.85 30.55
CA ASP A 251 -25.31 35.57 29.28
C ASP A 251 -24.03 35.34 28.46
N GLU A 252 -22.88 35.25 29.13
CA GLU A 252 -21.59 34.96 28.49
C GLU A 252 -21.56 33.52 27.94
N ALA A 253 -22.08 32.54 28.67
CA ALA A 253 -22.22 31.15 28.17
C ALA A 253 -23.08 31.10 26.90
N LYS A 254 -24.23 31.79 26.89
CA LYS A 254 -25.11 31.89 25.70
C LYS A 254 -24.43 32.58 24.54
N LYS A 255 -23.71 33.69 24.79
CA LYS A 255 -22.96 34.44 23.78
C LYS A 255 -21.87 33.58 23.15
N ILE A 256 -21.08 32.87 23.95
CA ILE A 256 -20.05 31.94 23.48
C ILE A 256 -20.69 30.85 22.61
N ARG A 257 -21.75 30.21 23.09
CA ARG A 257 -22.44 29.13 22.36
C ARG A 257 -22.99 29.60 21.02
N LEU A 258 -23.65 30.75 21.01
CA LEU A 258 -24.22 31.35 19.81
C LEU A 258 -23.13 31.71 18.79
N SER A 259 -22.03 32.31 19.26
CA SER A 259 -20.90 32.70 18.42
C SER A 259 -20.22 31.48 17.78
N LEU A 260 -19.91 30.46 18.57
CA LEU A 260 -19.33 29.20 18.05
C LEU A 260 -20.29 28.52 17.06
N SER A 261 -21.59 28.50 17.35
CA SER A 261 -22.59 27.89 16.47
C SER A 261 -22.72 28.59 15.13
N ARG A 262 -22.73 29.92 15.12
CA ARG A 262 -22.81 30.72 13.88
C ARG A 262 -21.57 30.51 13.02
N LYS A 263 -20.38 30.68 13.61
CA LYS A 263 -19.14 30.49 12.87
C LYS A 263 -18.94 29.07 12.37
N LEU A 264 -19.32 28.06 13.16
CA LEU A 264 -19.27 26.67 12.71
C LEU A 264 -20.20 26.44 11.51
N LYS A 265 -21.40 27.05 11.50
CA LYS A 265 -22.29 27.01 10.35
C LYS A 265 -21.62 27.59 9.10
N ASP A 266 -21.02 28.78 9.22
CA ASP A 266 -20.34 29.44 8.10
C ASP A 266 -19.17 28.58 7.58
N VAL A 267 -18.34 28.05 8.48
CA VAL A 267 -17.21 27.16 8.12
C VAL A 267 -17.68 25.88 7.42
N LYS A 268 -18.80 25.29 7.86
CA LYS A 268 -19.38 24.11 7.22
C LYS A 268 -19.86 24.41 5.81
N GLU A 269 -20.57 25.51 5.62
CA GLU A 269 -21.09 25.92 4.32
C GLU A 269 -19.95 26.20 3.33
N GLU A 270 -18.92 26.93 3.77
CA GLU A 270 -17.73 27.19 2.94
C GLU A 270 -16.94 25.92 2.62
N LEU A 271 -16.76 25.02 3.60
CA LEU A 271 -16.09 23.74 3.37
C LEU A 271 -16.89 22.91 2.35
N LEU A 272 -18.20 22.76 2.57
CA LEU A 272 -19.05 22.00 1.66
C LEU A 272 -18.99 22.54 0.23
N GLN A 273 -19.04 23.86 0.06
CA GLN A 273 -18.91 24.49 -1.26
C GLN A 273 -17.56 24.13 -1.89
N LYS A 274 -16.45 24.25 -1.15
CA LYS A 274 -15.12 23.86 -1.65
C LYS A 274 -15.05 22.38 -2.05
N PHE A 275 -15.67 21.52 -1.26
CA PHE A 275 -15.73 20.11 -1.59
C PHE A 275 -16.53 19.82 -2.87
N GLN A 276 -17.67 20.50 -3.06
CA GLN A 276 -18.51 20.38 -4.25
C GLN A 276 -17.82 20.91 -5.52
N ASP A 277 -17.10 22.03 -5.40
CA ASP A 277 -16.42 22.67 -6.52
C ASP A 277 -15.35 21.75 -7.12
N GLU A 278 -14.51 21.13 -6.27
CA GLU A 278 -13.33 20.40 -6.74
C GLU A 278 -12.97 19.16 -5.90
N LEU A 279 -13.05 19.21 -4.57
CA LEU A 279 -12.34 18.23 -3.73
C LEU A 279 -12.93 16.82 -3.76
N PHE A 280 -14.22 16.66 -4.05
CA PHE A 280 -14.83 15.32 -4.12
C PHE A 280 -14.29 14.47 -5.28
N ARG A 281 -13.71 15.10 -6.30
CA ARG A 281 -13.13 14.41 -7.48
C ARG A 281 -11.67 14.05 -7.28
N GLU A 282 -10.99 14.74 -6.37
CA GLU A 282 -9.54 14.62 -6.17
C GLU A 282 -9.05 13.19 -5.90
N PRO A 283 -9.71 12.34 -5.09
CA PRO A 283 -9.26 10.96 -4.91
C PRO A 283 -9.14 10.19 -6.23
N ASN A 284 -10.14 10.29 -7.11
CA ASN A 284 -10.12 9.62 -8.42
C ASN A 284 -9.04 10.20 -9.34
N ARG A 285 -8.83 11.52 -9.29
CA ARG A 285 -7.73 12.18 -10.02
C ARG A 285 -6.36 11.71 -9.55
N VAL A 286 -6.18 11.51 -8.25
CA VAL A 286 -4.92 10.98 -7.70
C VAL A 286 -4.69 9.55 -8.20
N PHE A 287 -5.68 8.66 -8.11
CA PHE A 287 -5.53 7.29 -8.64
C PHE A 287 -5.20 7.28 -10.13
N TYR A 288 -5.88 8.11 -10.93
CA TYR A 288 -5.58 8.27 -12.35
C TYR A 288 -4.16 8.80 -12.60
N ALA A 289 -3.69 9.78 -11.82
CA ALA A 289 -2.35 10.32 -11.94
C ALA A 289 -1.29 9.26 -11.63
N ILE A 290 -1.47 8.48 -10.56
CA ILE A 290 -0.53 7.43 -10.15
C ILE A 290 -0.47 6.30 -11.19
N ILE A 291 -1.62 5.79 -11.67
CA ILE A 291 -1.58 4.75 -12.71
C ILE A 291 -0.99 5.28 -14.02
N SER A 292 -1.22 6.56 -14.35
CA SER A 292 -0.65 7.17 -15.56
C SER A 292 0.87 7.27 -15.45
N GLU A 293 1.38 7.77 -14.32
CA GLU A 293 2.83 7.84 -14.09
C GLU A 293 3.46 6.43 -14.08
N PHE A 294 2.81 5.47 -13.42
CA PHE A 294 3.26 4.09 -13.40
C PHE A 294 3.30 3.48 -14.80
N TYR A 295 2.22 3.60 -15.57
CA TYR A 295 2.13 3.15 -16.96
C TYR A 295 3.20 3.81 -17.84
N ASP A 296 3.37 5.13 -17.73
CA ASP A 296 4.34 5.86 -18.54
C ASP A 296 5.77 5.42 -18.22
N ARG A 297 6.09 5.18 -16.94
CA ARG A 297 7.40 4.65 -16.55
C ARG A 297 7.66 3.24 -17.05
N LEU A 298 6.63 2.44 -17.29
CA LEU A 298 6.77 1.09 -17.84
C LEU A 298 6.76 1.04 -19.37
N ASN A 299 6.26 2.09 -20.03
CA ASN A 299 6.06 2.10 -21.48
C ASN A 299 6.98 3.09 -22.22
N PHE A 300 7.53 4.09 -21.54
CA PHE A 300 8.40 5.11 -22.12
C PHE A 300 9.70 5.22 -21.32
N SER A 301 10.84 4.94 -21.94
CA SER A 301 12.13 5.08 -21.25
C SER A 301 12.54 6.57 -21.13
N TYR A 302 13.37 6.91 -20.14
CA TYR A 302 14.05 8.23 -20.09
C TYR A 302 14.91 8.51 -21.35
N GLN A 303 15.19 7.48 -22.15
CA GLN A 303 15.90 7.54 -23.43
C GLN A 303 14.90 7.41 -24.59
N ALA A 304 14.05 8.41 -24.75
CA ALA A 304 13.37 8.83 -25.99
C ALA A 304 12.50 7.84 -26.80
N ASN A 305 12.41 6.53 -26.55
CA ASN A 305 11.64 5.61 -27.39
C ASN A 305 10.93 4.47 -26.64
N MET A 306 9.67 4.18 -27.01
CA MET A 306 8.89 2.99 -26.61
C MET A 306 9.66 1.68 -26.80
N LYS A 307 10.47 1.59 -27.87
CA LYS A 307 11.27 0.40 -28.21
C LYS A 307 12.28 0.00 -27.13
N ASP A 308 12.69 0.93 -26.27
CA ASP A 308 13.64 0.59 -25.20
C ASP A 308 12.92 -0.02 -23.99
N ALA A 309 11.67 0.37 -23.72
CA ALA A 309 10.86 -0.22 -22.65
C ALA A 309 10.43 -1.65 -23.00
N GLU A 310 9.91 -1.86 -24.21
CA GLU A 310 9.54 -3.19 -24.71
C GLU A 310 10.73 -4.16 -24.68
N LYS A 311 11.89 -3.76 -25.23
CA LYS A 311 13.12 -4.57 -25.16
C LYS A 311 13.60 -4.85 -23.74
N THR A 312 13.29 -3.96 -22.80
CA THR A 312 13.63 -4.17 -21.39
C THR A 312 12.75 -5.27 -20.80
N TRP A 313 11.45 -5.26 -21.10
CA TRP A 313 10.56 -6.36 -20.77
C TRP A 313 10.96 -7.66 -21.47
N GLU A 314 11.29 -7.61 -22.76
CA GLU A 314 11.69 -8.78 -23.55
C GLU A 314 12.92 -9.46 -22.92
N LYS A 315 13.94 -8.67 -22.54
CA LYS A 315 15.10 -9.16 -21.78
C LYS A 315 14.71 -9.75 -20.43
N PHE A 316 13.79 -9.10 -19.71
CA PHE A 316 13.31 -9.61 -18.43
C PHE A 316 12.66 -10.99 -18.58
N TYR A 317 11.71 -11.13 -19.50
CA TYR A 317 11.03 -12.39 -19.75
C TYR A 317 11.96 -13.46 -20.34
N SER A 318 12.92 -13.09 -21.18
CA SER A 318 13.96 -14.00 -21.66
C SER A 318 14.82 -14.56 -20.52
N GLU A 319 15.17 -13.74 -19.52
CA GLU A 319 15.97 -14.16 -18.36
C GLU A 319 15.23 -15.10 -17.41
N HIS A 320 13.91 -15.01 -17.37
CA HIS A 320 13.04 -15.73 -16.43
C HIS A 320 12.10 -16.71 -17.13
N LEU A 321 12.35 -16.96 -18.40
CA LEU A 321 11.48 -17.68 -19.33
C LEU A 321 11.04 -19.06 -18.80
N ILE A 322 12.00 -19.85 -18.34
CA ILE A 322 11.76 -21.22 -17.87
C ILE A 322 11.00 -21.26 -16.55
N GLU A 323 11.08 -20.20 -15.76
CA GLU A 323 10.33 -20.09 -14.51
C GLU A 323 8.88 -19.68 -14.76
N ILE A 324 8.65 -18.79 -15.74
CA ILE A 324 7.34 -18.24 -16.07
C ILE A 324 6.49 -19.24 -16.86
N TRP A 325 7.11 -19.99 -17.77
CA TRP A 325 6.44 -20.94 -18.65
C TRP A 325 6.87 -22.39 -18.37
N SER A 326 7.12 -22.75 -17.10
CA SER A 326 7.67 -24.07 -16.76
C SER A 326 6.83 -25.23 -17.29
N SER A 327 5.51 -25.11 -17.29
CA SER A 327 4.58 -26.11 -17.85
C SER A 327 4.65 -26.18 -19.37
N GLU A 328 4.60 -25.03 -20.04
CA GLU A 328 4.60 -24.95 -21.50
C GLU A 328 5.96 -25.36 -22.08
N PHE A 329 7.04 -25.13 -21.33
CA PHE A 329 8.37 -25.67 -21.63
C PHE A 329 8.40 -27.19 -21.60
N GLN A 330 7.65 -27.83 -20.69
CA GLN A 330 7.58 -29.30 -20.64
C GLN A 330 6.81 -29.88 -21.82
N ASP A 331 5.80 -29.16 -22.32
CA ASP A 331 4.94 -29.61 -23.43
C ASP A 331 5.58 -29.38 -24.82
N ASP A 332 6.27 -28.24 -25.04
CA ASP A 332 6.96 -27.95 -26.31
C ASP A 332 8.25 -28.78 -26.49
N MET A 333 8.86 -29.26 -25.40
CA MET A 333 10.06 -30.10 -25.46
C MET A 333 9.73 -31.57 -25.76
N LYS A 334 10.00 -32.00 -27.00
CA LYS A 334 10.22 -33.43 -27.34
C LYS A 334 11.54 -34.00 -26.78
N LEU A 335 12.13 -33.46 -25.71
CA LEU A 335 13.48 -33.84 -25.27
C LEU A 335 13.64 -34.18 -23.78
N SER A 336 13.88 -35.49 -23.63
CA SER A 336 14.60 -36.22 -22.59
C SER A 336 13.96 -36.36 -21.22
N GLU A 337 13.87 -37.62 -20.78
CA GLU A 337 13.52 -38.06 -19.42
C GLU A 337 14.15 -37.20 -18.33
N LEU A 338 15.33 -36.60 -18.57
CA LEU A 338 15.99 -35.62 -17.70
C LEU A 338 15.13 -34.42 -17.28
N TYR A 339 14.32 -33.84 -18.18
CA TYR A 339 13.47 -32.69 -17.82
C TYR A 339 12.20 -33.12 -17.06
N ARG A 340 11.64 -34.29 -17.39
CA ARG A 340 10.51 -34.88 -16.65
C ARG A 340 10.96 -35.30 -15.25
N ASP A 341 12.05 -36.04 -15.17
CA ASP A 341 12.64 -36.50 -13.91
C ASP A 341 13.06 -35.29 -13.07
N TRP A 342 13.53 -34.19 -13.68
CA TRP A 342 13.77 -32.93 -12.98
C TRP A 342 12.51 -32.19 -12.57
N SER A 343 11.46 -32.10 -13.39
CA SER A 343 10.20 -31.47 -12.96
C SER A 343 9.61 -32.22 -11.78
N GLU A 344 9.59 -33.55 -11.84
CA GLU A 344 9.17 -34.40 -10.73
C GLU A 344 10.04 -34.18 -9.49
N LEU A 345 11.36 -34.06 -9.67
CA LEU A 345 12.27 -33.74 -8.56
C LEU A 345 12.03 -32.33 -8.03
N SER A 346 11.89 -31.31 -8.88
CA SER A 346 11.66 -29.92 -8.51
C SER A 346 10.33 -29.73 -7.81
N ASP A 347 9.27 -30.42 -8.24
CA ASP A 347 7.97 -30.46 -7.57
C ASP A 347 8.04 -31.20 -6.23
N SER A 348 8.87 -32.24 -6.13
CA SER A 348 9.10 -32.93 -4.87
C SER A 348 9.91 -32.06 -3.90
N LEU A 349 10.85 -31.29 -4.42
CA LEU A 349 11.72 -30.37 -3.69
C LEU A 349 11.03 -29.04 -3.32
N SER A 350 10.06 -28.57 -4.12
CA SER A 350 9.26 -27.37 -3.83
C SER A 350 8.24 -27.61 -2.71
N LYS A 351 7.79 -28.85 -2.56
CA LYS A 351 6.99 -29.32 -1.42
C LYS A 351 7.77 -29.38 -0.11
N ILE A 352 9.11 -29.35 -0.16
CA ILE A 352 9.94 -29.24 1.04
C ILE A 352 9.91 -27.78 1.51
N THR A 353 9.18 -27.59 2.59
CA THR A 353 9.00 -26.32 3.28
C THR A 353 10.07 -26.13 4.34
N LYS A 354 10.18 -24.89 4.83
CA LYS A 354 11.04 -24.58 5.99
C LYS A 354 10.72 -25.45 7.20
N GLN A 355 9.45 -25.84 7.37
CA GLN A 355 9.01 -26.73 8.44
C GLN A 355 9.57 -28.15 8.32
N ASP A 356 9.89 -28.65 7.14
CA ASP A 356 10.42 -30.01 6.96
C ASP A 356 11.85 -30.16 7.47
N PHE A 357 12.59 -29.05 7.55
CA PHE A 357 13.92 -28.98 8.16
C PHE A 357 13.87 -28.79 9.68
N THR A 358 12.73 -28.37 10.23
CA THR A 358 12.51 -28.23 11.68
C THR A 358 11.75 -29.41 12.28
N SER A 359 11.02 -30.21 11.48
CA SER A 359 10.13 -31.30 11.95
C SER A 359 10.80 -32.67 12.09
N ASN A 360 12.09 -32.79 11.72
CA ASN A 360 12.89 -34.01 11.86
C ASN A 360 13.87 -33.96 13.06
N ILE A 361 13.64 -33.01 13.97
CA ILE A 361 14.30 -32.86 15.27
C ILE A 361 13.22 -33.09 16.32
#